data_AF-A0A1T4MTY6-F1
#
_entry.id   AF-A0A1T4MTY6-F1
#
_cell.length_a   1.000
_cell.length_b   1.000
_cell.length_c   1.000
_cell.angle_alpha   90.00
_cell.angle_beta   90.00
_cell.angle_gamma   90.00
#
_symmetry.space_group_name_H-M   'P 1'
#
loop_
_entity.id
_entity.type
_entity.pdbx_description
1 polymer ?
#
loop_
_entity_poly.entity_id
_entity_poly.type
_entity_poly.pdbx_seq_one_letter_code
_entity_poly.pdbx_strand_id
1 'polypeptide(L)'
;MDMYTGSLSPETIFEEIITQLTARGLHLPKTFATAIKERHGYMEVTLADTSRWVLRLSDDPERYVHLHPGRYSPHTLRIKAAALKTAMAYTAAARNGQLSGELLPDMNAVRAVAGLSPVRSLEDAQHLLKIIHLMSGSW
;
A
#
# COMPACT_ATOMS: atom_id res chain seq x y z
N MET A 1 -6.20 1.28 -3.70
CA MET A 1 -4.98 0.51 -3.39
C MET A 1 -4.97 0.18 -1.92
N ASP A 2 -4.22 -0.83 -1.52
CA ASP A 2 -4.10 -1.27 -0.14
C ASP A 2 -2.65 -1.02 0.27
N MET A 3 -2.48 -0.23 1.34
CA MET A 3 -1.18 0.17 1.86
C MET A 3 -0.93 -0.58 3.15
N TYR A 4 0.20 -1.28 3.22
CA TYR A 4 0.67 -1.89 4.45
C TYR A 4 1.20 -0.80 5.40
N THR A 5 0.84 -0.89 6.68
CA THR A 5 1.17 0.06 7.74
C THR A 5 1.66 -0.65 9.00
N GLY A 6 2.16 -1.88 8.87
CA GLY A 6 2.68 -2.66 9.98
C GLY A 6 4.16 -2.41 10.21
N SER A 7 4.76 -3.21 11.10
CA SER A 7 6.14 -3.03 11.54
C SER A 7 7.18 -3.75 10.69
N LEU A 8 6.78 -4.68 9.82
CA LEU A 8 7.71 -5.44 8.98
C LEU A 8 8.26 -4.57 7.86
N SER A 9 9.57 -4.66 7.60
CA SER A 9 10.15 -4.04 6.42
C SER A 9 9.75 -4.82 5.16
N PRO A 10 9.84 -4.22 3.96
CA PRO A 10 9.66 -4.94 2.72
C PRO A 10 10.52 -6.20 2.62
N GLU A 11 11.77 -6.13 3.05
CA GLU A 11 12.72 -7.26 3.05
C GLU A 11 12.21 -8.40 3.93
N THR A 12 11.79 -8.11 5.16
CA THR A 12 11.23 -9.11 6.08
C THR A 12 9.94 -9.73 5.54
N ILE A 13 9.07 -8.93 4.92
CA ILE A 13 7.87 -9.44 4.23
C ILE A 13 8.26 -10.45 3.15
N PHE A 14 9.23 -10.13 2.30
CA PHE A 14 9.68 -11.04 1.25
C PHE A 14 10.31 -12.31 1.82
N GLU A 15 11.18 -12.18 2.82
CA GLU A 15 11.85 -13.32 3.47
C GLU A 15 10.85 -14.30 4.10
N GLU A 16 9.85 -13.80 4.85
CA GLU A 16 8.82 -14.64 5.44
C GLU A 16 7.99 -15.35 4.37
N ILE A 17 7.60 -14.65 3.31
CA ILE A 17 6.83 -15.23 2.21
C ILE A 17 7.65 -16.32 1.49
N ILE A 18 8.91 -16.05 1.16
CA ILE A 18 9.81 -17.01 0.50
C ILE A 18 10.02 -18.23 1.39
N THR A 19 10.20 -18.03 2.70
CA THR A 19 10.36 -19.12 3.67
C THR A 19 9.11 -20.01 3.71
N GLN A 20 7.92 -19.41 3.79
CA GLN A 20 6.65 -20.15 3.78
C GLN A 20 6.43 -20.89 2.45
N LEU A 21 6.75 -20.29 1.30
CA LEU A 21 6.64 -20.95 -0.01
C LEU A 21 7.63 -22.11 -0.14
N THR A 22 8.87 -21.93 0.32
CA THR A 22 9.91 -22.96 0.30
C THR A 22 9.51 -24.16 1.14
N ALA A 23 9.05 -23.93 2.38
CA ALA A 23 8.59 -24.98 3.29
C ALA A 23 7.40 -25.79 2.72
N ARG A 24 6.60 -25.18 1.85
CA ARG A 24 5.47 -25.82 1.15
C ARG A 24 5.83 -26.44 -0.21
N GLY A 25 7.08 -26.34 -0.64
CA GLY A 25 7.51 -26.79 -1.98
C GLY A 25 6.96 -25.94 -3.13
N LEU A 26 6.59 -24.68 -2.87
CA LEU A 26 5.97 -23.75 -3.83
C LEU A 26 6.93 -22.65 -4.32
N HIS A 27 8.23 -22.79 -4.08
CA HIS A 27 9.25 -21.79 -4.43
C HIS A 27 9.72 -21.85 -5.89
N LEU A 28 9.21 -22.80 -6.69
CA LEU A 28 9.49 -22.87 -8.12
C LEU A 28 8.28 -22.34 -8.92
N PRO A 29 8.50 -21.66 -10.07
CA PRO A 29 7.42 -21.09 -10.87
C PRO A 29 6.33 -22.10 -11.24
N LYS A 30 6.72 -23.30 -11.69
CA LYS A 30 5.78 -24.36 -12.11
C LYS A 30 4.92 -24.85 -10.95
N THR A 31 5.52 -25.15 -9.80
CA THR A 31 4.79 -25.63 -8.62
C THR A 31 3.86 -24.56 -8.07
N PHE A 32 4.31 -23.29 -8.05
CA PHE A 32 3.50 -22.17 -7.63
C PHE A 32 2.29 -21.95 -8.56
N ALA A 33 2.50 -21.94 -9.88
CA ALA A 33 1.43 -21.74 -10.85
C ALA A 33 0.34 -22.82 -10.75
N THR A 34 0.72 -24.09 -10.61
CA THR A 34 -0.22 -25.20 -10.36
C THR A 34 -1.00 -24.97 -9.07
N ALA A 35 -0.31 -24.64 -7.97
CA ALA A 35 -0.91 -24.40 -6.67
C ALA A 35 -1.91 -23.23 -6.67
N ILE A 36 -1.61 -22.15 -7.40
CA ILE A 36 -2.52 -20.99 -7.57
C ILE A 36 -3.75 -21.38 -8.39
N LYS A 37 -3.58 -22.15 -9.46
CA LYS A 37 -4.69 -22.62 -10.30
C LYS A 37 -5.68 -23.49 -9.52
N GLU A 38 -5.17 -24.41 -8.71
CA GLU A 38 -5.97 -25.28 -7.83
C GLU A 38 -6.74 -24.50 -6.76
N ARG A 39 -6.23 -23.33 -6.35
CA ARG A 39 -6.83 -22.44 -5.34
C ARG A 39 -7.66 -21.30 -5.96
N HIS A 40 -8.17 -21.50 -7.18
CA HIS A 40 -9.01 -20.51 -7.87
C HIS A 40 -8.32 -19.15 -8.11
N GLY A 41 -7.01 -19.17 -8.37
CA GLY A 41 -6.27 -18.01 -8.87
C GLY A 41 -5.62 -17.12 -7.81
N TYR A 42 -5.67 -17.49 -6.53
CA TYR A 42 -4.89 -16.82 -5.48
C TYR A 42 -4.63 -17.74 -4.28
N MET A 43 -3.72 -17.34 -3.41
CA MET A 43 -3.59 -17.90 -2.07
C MET A 43 -3.29 -16.79 -1.06
N GLU A 44 -3.53 -17.07 0.21
CA GLU A 44 -3.21 -16.16 1.30
C GLU A 44 -2.07 -16.72 2.16
N VAL A 45 -1.27 -15.81 2.70
CA VAL A 45 -0.29 -16.09 3.75
C VAL A 45 -0.49 -15.09 4.87
N THR A 46 -0.23 -15.52 6.10
CA THR A 46 -0.23 -14.65 7.28
C THR A 46 1.21 -14.54 7.77
N LEU A 47 1.66 -13.32 8.04
CA LEU A 47 3.02 -13.02 8.50
C LEU A 47 3.06 -12.90 10.03
N ALA A 48 4.27 -12.79 10.58
CA ALA A 48 4.50 -12.74 12.02
C ALA A 48 3.78 -11.57 12.72
N ASP A 49 3.59 -10.45 12.04
CA ASP A 49 2.83 -9.30 12.54
C ASP A 49 1.31 -9.44 12.40
N THR A 50 0.81 -10.63 12.07
CA THR A 50 -0.61 -10.94 11.78
C THR A 50 -1.17 -10.34 10.49
N SER A 51 -0.37 -9.58 9.73
CA SER A 51 -0.80 -9.11 8.43
C SER A 51 -1.00 -10.27 7.46
N ARG A 52 -2.03 -10.17 6.63
CA ARG A 52 -2.39 -11.13 5.60
C ARG A 52 -2.01 -10.57 4.25
N TRP A 53 -1.40 -11.40 3.42
CA TRP A 53 -0.95 -11.07 2.08
C TRP A 53 -1.57 -12.03 1.08
N VAL A 54 -2.04 -11.48 -0.03
CA VAL A 54 -2.63 -12.24 -1.13
C VAL A 54 -1.56 -12.40 -2.20
N LEU A 55 -1.33 -13.65 -2.59
CA LEU A 55 -0.39 -14.05 -3.62
C LEU A 55 -1.16 -14.52 -4.85
N ARG A 56 -0.74 -14.06 -6.02
CA ARG A 56 -1.27 -14.44 -7.33
C ARG A 56 -0.11 -14.77 -8.28
N LEU A 57 -0.43 -15.45 -9.36
CA LEU A 57 0.50 -15.59 -10.48
C LEU A 57 0.67 -14.21 -11.14
N SER A 58 1.91 -13.83 -11.39
CA SER A 58 2.27 -12.63 -12.15
C SER A 58 2.35 -12.95 -13.64
N ASP A 59 2.13 -11.93 -14.48
CA ASP A 59 2.38 -12.01 -15.92
C ASP A 59 3.88 -11.89 -16.25
N ASP A 60 4.71 -11.49 -15.29
CA ASP A 60 6.17 -11.42 -15.40
C ASP A 60 6.79 -12.79 -15.04
N PRO A 61 7.46 -13.49 -15.98
CA PRO A 61 8.04 -14.81 -15.72
C PRO A 61 9.27 -14.78 -14.80
N GLU A 62 10.01 -13.66 -14.73
CA GLU A 62 11.12 -13.50 -13.78
C GLU A 62 10.61 -13.20 -12.38
N ARG A 63 9.44 -12.54 -12.28
CA ARG A 63 8.77 -12.20 -11.02
C ARG A 63 7.40 -12.84 -10.94
N TYR A 64 7.38 -14.17 -10.96
CA TYR A 64 6.17 -14.98 -11.11
C TYR A 64 5.17 -14.87 -9.94
N VAL A 65 5.55 -14.28 -8.80
CA VAL A 65 4.66 -14.03 -7.65
C VAL A 65 4.28 -12.56 -7.59
N HIS A 66 3.00 -12.26 -7.79
CA HIS A 66 2.41 -10.96 -7.48
C HIS A 66 1.83 -11.01 -6.06
N LEU A 67 2.34 -10.18 -5.15
CA LEU A 67 1.82 -10.03 -3.80
C LEU A 67 1.17 -8.64 -3.58
N HIS A 68 0.12 -8.60 -2.77
CA HIS A 68 -0.45 -7.36 -2.24
C HIS A 68 -1.02 -7.60 -0.84
N PRO A 69 -1.09 -6.56 0.02
CA PRO A 69 -1.74 -6.67 1.31
C PRO A 69 -3.20 -7.08 1.15
N GLY A 70 -3.65 -8.01 1.98
CA GLY A 70 -5.02 -8.49 2.00
C GLY A 70 -6.00 -7.38 2.37
N ARG A 71 -7.17 -7.37 1.71
CA ARG A 71 -8.22 -6.39 2.00
C ARG A 71 -8.73 -6.59 3.43
N TYR A 72 -8.85 -5.50 4.19
CA TYR A 72 -9.27 -5.53 5.61
C TYR A 72 -8.37 -6.44 6.48
N SER A 73 -7.13 -6.65 6.07
CA SER A 73 -6.11 -7.29 6.89
C SER A 73 -5.72 -6.38 8.06
N PRO A 74 -5.30 -6.95 9.21
CA PRO A 74 -4.44 -6.22 10.15
C PRO A 74 -3.33 -5.50 9.41
N HIS A 75 -3.01 -4.30 9.88
CA HIS A 75 -1.96 -3.45 9.31
C HIS A 75 -2.15 -3.07 7.83
N THR A 76 -3.38 -3.06 7.32
CA THR A 76 -3.68 -2.60 5.95
C THR A 76 -4.68 -1.46 5.92
N LEU A 77 -4.30 -0.36 5.27
CA LEU A 77 -5.16 0.80 5.01
C LEU A 77 -5.60 0.83 3.54
N ARG A 78 -6.91 0.85 3.30
CA ARG A 78 -7.45 1.08 1.95
C ARG A 78 -7.35 2.57 1.61
N ILE A 79 -6.65 2.89 0.52
CA ILE A 79 -6.42 4.25 0.07
C ILE A 79 -7.02 4.48 -1.33
N LYS A 80 -7.72 5.60 -1.49
CA LYS A 80 -8.17 6.10 -2.79
C LYS A 80 -6.99 6.77 -3.49
N ALA A 81 -6.84 6.54 -4.80
CA ALA A 81 -5.73 7.10 -5.58
C ALA A 81 -5.64 8.64 -5.47
N ALA A 82 -6.78 9.34 -5.49
CA ALA A 82 -6.82 10.79 -5.30
C ALA A 82 -6.23 11.22 -3.95
N ALA A 83 -6.53 10.49 -2.87
CA ALA A 83 -6.00 10.80 -1.55
C ALA A 83 -4.47 10.58 -1.48
N LEU A 84 -3.96 9.50 -2.07
CA LEU A 84 -2.51 9.28 -2.14
C LEU A 84 -1.80 10.37 -2.94
N LYS A 85 -2.31 10.72 -4.13
CA LYS A 85 -1.73 11.80 -4.96
C LYS A 85 -1.68 13.11 -4.20
N THR A 86 -2.75 13.47 -3.49
CA THR A 86 -2.77 14.66 -2.65
C THR A 86 -1.75 14.58 -1.53
N ALA A 87 -1.66 13.46 -0.82
CA ALA A 87 -0.71 13.31 0.28
C ALA A 87 0.76 13.39 -0.17
N MET A 88 1.08 12.76 -1.31
CA MET A 88 2.41 12.85 -1.93
C MET A 88 2.75 14.28 -2.34
N ALA A 89 1.84 14.96 -3.06
CA ALA A 89 2.06 16.32 -3.52
C ALA A 89 2.18 17.31 -2.35
N TYR A 90 1.33 17.17 -1.33
CA TYR A 90 1.38 17.97 -0.12
C TYR A 90 2.71 17.79 0.62
N THR A 91 3.14 16.53 0.83
CA THR A 91 4.40 16.21 1.53
C THR A 91 5.61 16.76 0.76
N ALA A 92 5.62 16.65 -0.58
CA ALA A 92 6.67 17.21 -1.41
C ALA A 92 6.71 18.74 -1.33
N ALA A 93 5.55 19.41 -1.44
CA ALA A 93 5.44 20.86 -1.32
C ALA A 93 5.89 21.36 0.06
N ALA A 94 5.54 20.64 1.13
CA ALA A 94 5.98 20.93 2.49
C ALA A 94 7.51 20.89 2.62
N ARG A 95 8.14 19.82 2.11
CA ARG A 95 9.61 19.66 2.14
C ARG A 95 10.35 20.73 1.35
N ASN A 96 9.71 21.29 0.32
CA ASN A 96 10.27 22.36 -0.51
C ASN A 96 9.90 23.78 -0.01
N GLY A 97 9.20 23.91 1.13
CA GLY A 97 8.78 25.22 1.65
C GLY A 97 7.77 25.95 0.76
N GLN A 98 6.97 25.22 -0.01
CA GLN A 98 6.02 25.78 -0.99
C GLN A 98 4.60 25.97 -0.42
N LEU A 99 4.41 25.64 0.87
CA LEU A 99 3.13 25.74 1.56
C LEU A 99 3.01 27.08 2.28
N SER A 100 1.80 27.63 2.32
CA SER A 100 1.51 28.88 3.04
C SER A 100 1.46 28.69 4.56
N GLY A 101 1.20 27.46 5.02
CA GLY A 101 0.97 27.11 6.43
C GLY A 101 -0.51 26.92 6.76
N GLU A 102 -1.41 27.32 5.86
CA GLU A 102 -2.84 27.08 6.01
C GLU A 102 -3.24 25.74 5.38
N LEU A 103 -3.53 24.75 6.24
CA LEU A 103 -3.73 23.35 5.84
C LEU A 103 -4.76 23.13 4.72
N LEU A 104 -5.97 23.70 4.82
CA LEU A 104 -7.02 23.48 3.83
C LEU A 104 -6.75 24.19 2.49
N PRO A 105 -6.37 25.48 2.47
CA PRO A 105 -5.90 26.15 1.24
C PRO A 105 -4.73 25.43 0.57
N ASP A 106 -3.70 25.07 1.33
CA ASP A 106 -2.52 24.36 0.82
C ASP A 106 -2.88 23.00 0.21
N MET A 107 -3.76 22.25 0.90
CA MET A 107 -4.28 20.98 0.41
C MET A 107 -5.05 21.16 -0.91
N ASN A 108 -5.89 22.19 -1.02
CA ASN A 108 -6.64 22.46 -2.24
C ASN A 108 -5.74 22.99 -3.38
N ALA A 109 -4.68 23.72 -3.07
CA ALA A 109 -3.68 24.15 -4.05
C ALA A 109 -2.96 22.95 -4.69
N VAL A 110 -2.46 22.01 -3.89
CA VAL A 110 -1.81 20.80 -4.44
C VAL A 110 -2.78 19.89 -5.18
N ARG A 111 -4.06 19.85 -4.76
CA ARG A 111 -5.12 19.12 -5.48
C ARG A 111 -5.42 19.72 -6.84
N ALA A 112 -5.44 21.04 -6.96
CA ALA A 112 -5.64 21.72 -8.23
C ALA A 112 -4.54 21.39 -9.24
N VAL A 113 -3.27 21.42 -8.80
CA VAL A 113 -2.11 21.03 -9.64
C VAL A 113 -2.23 19.56 -10.10
N ALA A 114 -2.77 18.69 -9.26
CA ALA A 114 -3.00 17.28 -9.59
C ALA A 114 -4.30 17.00 -10.38
N GLY A 115 -5.06 18.04 -10.76
CA GLY A 115 -6.33 17.90 -11.49
C GLY A 115 -7.46 17.28 -10.66
N LEU A 116 -7.44 17.47 -9.33
CA LEU A 116 -8.42 16.91 -8.39
C LEU A 116 -9.36 18.00 -7.88
N SER A 117 -10.65 17.68 -7.69
CA SER A 117 -11.63 18.58 -7.09
C SER A 117 -11.21 19.02 -5.68
N PRO A 118 -11.54 20.24 -5.23
CA PRO A 118 -11.20 20.67 -3.88
C PRO A 118 -11.94 19.84 -2.82
N VAL A 119 -11.36 19.78 -1.62
CA VAL A 119 -12.04 19.30 -0.42
C VAL A 119 -12.75 20.47 0.26
N ARG A 120 -13.97 20.24 0.74
CA ARG A 120 -14.84 21.30 1.29
C ARG A 120 -14.43 21.70 2.71
N SER A 121 -14.04 20.74 3.53
CA SER A 121 -13.66 20.94 4.93
C SER A 121 -12.58 19.94 5.36
N LEU A 122 -11.89 20.23 6.45
CA LEU A 122 -10.93 19.28 7.04
C LEU A 122 -11.62 18.04 7.62
N GLU A 123 -12.88 18.16 8.03
CA GLU A 123 -13.71 17.03 8.48
C GLU A 123 -13.95 16.03 7.33
N ASP A 124 -14.26 16.52 6.13
CA ASP A 124 -14.38 15.70 4.92
C ASP A 124 -13.03 15.09 4.49
N ALA A 125 -11.92 15.62 4.99
CA ALA A 125 -10.55 15.25 4.63
C ALA A 125 -9.89 14.27 5.62
N GLN A 126 -10.57 13.78 6.66
CA GLN A 126 -9.94 12.98 7.74
C GLN A 126 -9.08 11.81 7.23
N HIS A 127 -9.58 11.05 6.24
CA HIS A 127 -8.82 9.94 5.67
C HIS A 127 -7.55 10.39 4.93
N LEU A 128 -7.60 11.54 4.27
CA LEU A 128 -6.46 12.13 3.60
C LEU A 128 -5.43 12.64 4.62
N LEU A 129 -5.88 13.31 5.68
CA LEU A 129 -5.02 13.77 6.77
C LEU A 129 -4.26 12.61 7.43
N LYS A 130 -4.96 11.49 7.67
CA LYS A 130 -4.33 10.26 8.17
C LYS A 130 -3.20 9.77 7.24
N ILE A 131 -3.39 9.84 5.93
CA ILE A 131 -2.36 9.42 4.96
C ILE A 131 -1.18 10.39 4.95
N ILE A 132 -1.43 11.71 4.98
CA ILE A 132 -0.37 12.72 5.07
C ILE A 132 0.49 12.48 6.32
N HIS A 133 -0.16 12.25 7.46
CA HIS A 133 0.51 11.94 8.72
C HIS A 133 1.36 10.66 8.65
N LEU A 134 0.83 9.59 8.07
CA LEU A 134 1.61 8.35 7.85
C LEU A 134 2.83 8.56 6.94
N MET A 135 2.75 9.51 6.00
CA MET A 135 3.84 9.81 5.06
C MET A 135 4.89 10.78 5.62
N SER A 136 4.52 11.66 6.57
CA SER A 136 5.43 12.65 7.14
C SER A 136 6.36 12.09 8.23
N GLY A 137 6.08 10.89 8.75
CA GLY A 137 6.95 10.20 9.72
C GLY A 137 6.98 10.82 11.12
N SER A 138 6.08 11.77 11.38
CA SER A 138 5.92 12.47 12.65
C SER A 138 4.81 11.80 13.45
N TRP A 139 5.18 11.09 14.52
CA TRP A 139 4.26 10.47 15.49
C TRP A 139 3.74 11.48 16.50
#